data_AF-A0A3N9UVU7-F1
#
_entry.id   AF-A0A3N9UVU7-F1
#
_cell.length_a   1.000
_cell.length_b   1.000
_cell.length_c   1.000
_cell.angle_alpha   90.00
_cell.angle_beta   90.00
_cell.angle_gamma   90.00
#
_symmetry.space_group_name_H-M   'P 1'
#
loop_
_entity.id
_entity.type
_entity.pdbx_description
1 polymer ?
#
loop_
_entity_poly.entity_id
_entity_poly.type
_entity_poly.pdbx_seq_one_letter_code
_entity_poly.pdbx_strand_id
1 'polypeptide(L)'
;MTEESYREFMCKLVNPGCDFVVRAKTDDEVIEHARMHQEIAHGVKETSHDVEKKIKEHIKVVPIKPGDSRVAKKKSLLDTCF
;
A
#
# COMPACT_ATOMS: atom_id res chain seq x y z
N MET A 1 15.19 -15.49 -14.55
CA MET A 1 14.75 -15.33 -13.13
C MET A 1 13.99 -14.03 -13.08
N THR A 2 12.68 -14.06 -12.87
CA THR A 2 11.89 -12.82 -12.78
C THR A 2 12.16 -12.22 -11.41
N GLU A 3 12.87 -11.09 -11.39
CA GLU A 3 13.02 -10.26 -10.19
C GLU A 3 11.64 -9.68 -9.86
N GLU A 4 10.84 -10.40 -9.07
CA GLU A 4 9.55 -9.89 -8.63
C GLU A 4 9.80 -8.71 -7.66
N SER A 5 9.06 -7.62 -7.82
CA SER A 5 9.07 -6.47 -6.91
C SER A 5 7.64 -6.12 -6.54
N TYR A 6 7.45 -5.56 -5.35
CA TYR A 6 6.17 -5.01 -4.91
C TYR A 6 6.27 -3.52 -4.68
N ARG A 7 5.11 -2.89 -4.63
CA ARG A 7 4.89 -1.50 -4.29
C ARG A 7 4.50 -1.43 -2.82
N GLU A 8 5.16 -0.59 -2.05
CA GLU A 8 4.88 -0.35 -0.63
C GLU A 8 4.51 1.12 -0.42
N PHE A 9 3.45 1.36 0.33
CA PHE A 9 3.10 2.69 0.81
C PHE A 9 2.79 2.64 2.30
N MET A 10 3.17 3.70 3.02
CA MET A 10 2.93 3.83 4.46
C MET A 10 2.04 5.04 4.70
N CYS A 11 0.88 4.83 5.34
CA CYS A 11 -0.09 5.89 5.61
C CYS A 11 0.52 7.04 6.43
N LYS A 12 1.49 6.75 7.31
CA LYS A 12 2.24 7.75 8.09
C LYS A 12 2.88 8.87 7.27
N LEU A 13 3.14 8.62 5.99
CA LEU A 13 3.72 9.62 5.07
C LEU A 13 2.72 10.72 4.71
N VAL A 14 1.42 10.45 4.86
CA VAL A 14 0.32 11.40 4.60
C VAL A 14 -0.39 11.78 5.90
N ASN A 15 -0.55 10.83 6.83
CA ASN A 15 -1.14 11.04 8.14
C ASN A 15 -0.19 10.49 9.24
N PRO A 16 0.66 11.34 9.85
CA PRO A 16 1.71 10.92 10.79
C PRO A 16 1.26 10.09 12.00
N GLY A 17 -0.04 10.08 12.33
CA GLY A 17 -0.61 9.26 13.40
C GLY A 17 -1.04 7.84 12.99
N CYS A 18 -0.79 7.41 11.75
CA CYS A 18 -1.23 6.11 11.24
C CYS A 18 -0.06 5.25 10.74
N ASP A 19 0.21 4.14 11.44
CA ASP A 19 1.27 3.19 11.08
C ASP A 19 0.86 2.15 10.03
N PHE A 20 -0.28 2.32 9.37
CA PHE A 20 -0.74 1.40 8.32
C PHE A 20 0.24 1.33 7.15
N VAL A 21 0.51 0.13 6.67
CA VAL A 21 1.38 -0.14 5.53
C VAL A 21 0.64 -1.05 4.55
N VAL A 22 0.55 -0.60 3.31
CA VAL A 22 0.01 -1.40 2.20
C VAL A 22 1.14 -1.87 1.31
N ARG A 23 1.04 -3.11 0.85
CA ARG A 23 1.96 -3.72 -0.11
C ARG A 23 1.17 -4.40 -1.21
N ALA A 24 1.41 -4.04 -2.47
CA ALA A 24 0.73 -4.65 -3.61
C ALA A 24 1.66 -4.80 -4.82
N LYS A 25 1.21 -5.44 -5.90
CA LYS A 25 2.07 -5.65 -7.08
C LYS A 25 2.14 -4.41 -7.95
N THR A 26 1.05 -3.64 -7.99
CA THR A 26 0.93 -2.43 -8.81
C THR A 26 0.65 -1.20 -7.95
N ASP A 27 0.92 -0.03 -8.51
CA ASP A 27 0.63 1.26 -7.88
C ASP A 27 -0.88 1.43 -7.69
N ASP A 28 -1.70 1.00 -8.66
CA ASP A 28 -3.15 1.07 -8.60
C ASP A 28 -3.74 0.28 -7.43
N GLU A 29 -3.27 -0.95 -7.20
CA GLU A 29 -3.68 -1.75 -6.03
C GLU A 29 -3.32 -1.05 -4.72
N VAL A 30 -2.11 -0.47 -4.64
CA VAL A 30 -1.69 0.30 -3.46
C VAL A 30 -2.63 1.48 -3.20
N ILE A 31 -3.01 2.22 -4.24
CA ILE A 31 -3.89 3.38 -4.12
C ILE A 31 -5.29 2.96 -3.70
N GLU A 32 -5.84 1.88 -4.28
CA GLU A 32 -7.17 1.37 -3.92
C GLU A 32 -7.23 0.99 -2.43
N HIS A 33 -6.26 0.22 -1.96
CA HIS A 33 -6.16 -0.17 -0.55
C HIS A 33 -5.90 1.02 0.37
N ALA A 34 -5.06 1.98 -0.03
CA ALA A 34 -4.82 3.19 0.74
C ALA A 34 -6.10 4.05 0.85
N ARG A 35 -6.87 4.16 -0.23
CA ARG A 35 -8.16 4.87 -0.25
C ARG A 35 -9.17 4.20 0.67
N MET A 36 -9.32 2.87 0.56
CA MET A 36 -10.20 2.10 1.45
C MET A 36 -9.81 2.29 2.92
N HIS A 37 -8.52 2.24 3.23
CA HIS A 37 -8.02 2.47 4.58
C HIS A 37 -8.34 3.90 5.06
N GLN A 38 -8.16 4.92 4.23
CA GLN A 38 -8.49 6.31 4.59
C GLN A 38 -10.00 6.51 4.86
N GLU A 39 -10.85 5.87 4.07
CA GLU A 39 -12.31 5.93 4.27
C GLU A 39 -12.71 5.27 5.60
N ILE A 40 -12.17 4.08 5.88
CA ILE A 40 -12.55 3.28 7.06
C ILE A 40 -11.87 3.78 8.34
N ALA A 41 -10.56 4.00 8.33
CA ALA A 41 -9.77 4.31 9.52
C ALA A 41 -9.72 5.81 9.85
N HIS A 42 -9.93 6.68 8.85
CA HIS A 42 -9.85 8.13 9.04
C HIS A 42 -11.16 8.86 8.70
N GLY A 43 -12.19 8.15 8.23
CA GLY A 43 -13.48 8.75 7.89
C GLY A 43 -13.41 9.70 6.70
N VAL A 44 -12.34 9.63 5.89
CA VAL A 44 -12.15 10.51 4.73
C VAL A 44 -12.94 9.94 3.56
N LYS A 45 -14.17 10.44 3.37
CA LYS A 45 -15.07 9.99 2.29
C LYS A 45 -14.62 10.43 0.89
N GLU A 46 -13.87 11.52 0.79
CA GLU A 46 -13.36 12.05 -0.48
C GLU A 46 -11.85 12.18 -0.40
N THR A 47 -11.15 11.20 -0.98
CA THR A 47 -9.72 11.33 -1.22
C THR A 47 -9.52 12.46 -2.22
N SER A 48 -9.04 13.61 -1.73
CA SER A 48 -8.70 14.73 -2.59
C SER A 48 -7.60 14.31 -3.58
N HIS A 49 -7.63 14.83 -4.80
CA HIS A 49 -6.58 14.57 -5.81
C HIS A 49 -5.15 14.83 -5.28
N ASP A 50 -5.00 15.77 -4.33
CA ASP A 50 -3.76 16.05 -3.62
C ASP A 50 -3.25 14.85 -2.82
N VAL A 51 -4.17 14.13 -2.15
CA VAL A 51 -3.87 12.96 -1.33
C VAL A 51 -3.50 11.77 -2.22
N GLU A 52 -4.22 11.54 -3.31
CA GLU A 52 -3.86 10.48 -4.28
C GLU A 52 -2.48 10.73 -4.90
N LYS A 53 -2.18 11.99 -5.24
CA LYS A 53 -0.86 12.38 -5.75
C LYS A 53 0.23 12.11 -4.71
N LYS A 54 0.00 12.50 -3.45
CA LYS A 54 0.93 12.21 -2.35
C LYS A 54 1.13 10.72 -2.13
N ILE A 55 0.08 9.91 -2.22
CA ILE A 55 0.18 8.46 -2.12
C ILE A 55 1.13 7.97 -3.22
N LYS A 56 0.86 8.31 -4.49
CA LYS A 56 1.70 7.93 -5.65
C LYS A 56 3.16 8.35 -5.49
N GLU A 57 3.42 9.58 -5.05
CA GLU A 57 4.79 10.09 -4.83
C GLU A 57 5.58 9.33 -3.75
N HIS A 58 4.87 8.70 -2.81
CA HIS A 58 5.46 7.98 -1.69
C HIS A 58 5.44 6.45 -1.86
N ILE A 59 4.94 5.94 -2.98
CA ILE A 59 5.02 4.51 -3.32
C ILE A 59 6.50 4.14 -3.54
N LYS A 60 6.96 3.16 -2.77
CA LYS A 60 8.32 2.61 -2.89
C LYS A 60 8.29 1.30 -3.63
N VAL A 61 9.22 1.14 -4.56
CA VAL A 61 9.47 -0.14 -5.23
C VAL A 61 10.41 -0.97 -4.36
N VAL A 62 9.95 -2.12 -3.89
CA VAL A 62 10.71 -3.01 -3.04
C VAL A 62 10.97 -4.33 -3.78
N PRO A 63 12.23 -4.70 -4.03
CA PRO A 63 12.56 -5.99 -4.65
C PRO A 63 12.27 -7.14 -3.69
N ILE A 64 11.64 -8.21 -4.21
CA ILE A 64 11.34 -9.42 -3.45
C ILE A 64 12.59 -10.30 -3.41
N LYS A 65 13.13 -10.52 -2.21
CA LYS A 65 14.18 -11.51 -2.03
C LYS A 65 13.55 -12.90 -1.86
N PRO A 66 14.15 -13.96 -2.42
CA PRO A 66 13.72 -15.33 -2.14
C PRO A 66 13.73 -15.58 -0.62
N GLY A 67 12.56 -15.85 -0.03
CA GLY A 67 12.41 -16.05 1.42
C GLY A 67 11.87 -14.84 2.20
N ASP A 68 11.52 -13.73 1.53
CA ASP A 68 10.93 -12.57 2.19
C ASP A 68 9.52 -12.89 2.73
N SER A 69 9.40 -13.04 4.05
CA SER A 69 8.13 -13.37 4.73
C SER A 69 7.10 -12.24 4.68
N ARG A 70 7.52 -11.04 4.23
CA ARG A 70 6.66 -9.85 4.11
C ARG A 70 5.80 -9.87 2.85
N VAL A 71 6.09 -10.77 1.91
CA VAL A 71 5.27 -11.03 0.73
C VAL A 71 4.50 -12.31 1.02
N ALA A 72 3.19 -12.20 1.21
CA ALA A 72 2.34 -13.36 1.48
C ALA A 72 2.55 -14.41 0.37
N LYS A 73 3.17 -15.54 0.70
CA LYS A 73 3.12 -16.75 -0.12
C LYS A 73 1.69 -17.29 -0.07
N LYS A 74 0.75 -16.71 -0.82
CA LYS A 74 -0.50 -17.36 -1.27
C LYS A 74 -1.31 -16.44 -2.19
N LYS A 75 -2.08 -17.10 -3.06
CA LYS A 75 -2.83 -16.64 -4.25
C LYS A 75 -3.90 -15.54 -4.07
N SER A 76 -3.94 -14.82 -2.95
CA SER A 76 -4.87 -13.72 -2.74
C SER A 76 -4.17 -12.58 -2.02
N LEU A 77 -3.93 -11.48 -2.75
CA LEU A 77 -3.51 -10.18 -2.23
C LEU A 77 -4.64 -9.49 -1.40
N LEU A 78 -5.55 -10.27 -0.80
CA LEU A 78 -6.64 -9.78 0.04
C LEU A 78 -6.44 -10.07 1.54
N ASP A 79 -5.33 -10.70 1.94
CA ASP A 79 -5.12 -11.17 3.32
C ASP A 79 -4.02 -10.43 4.08
N THR A 80 -3.92 -9.11 3.89
CA THR A 80 -3.17 -8.28 4.84
C THR A 80 -4.00 -7.13 5.36
N CYS A 81 -4.49 -7.36 6.59
CA CYS A 81 -4.71 -6.38 7.66
C CYS A 81 -5.99 -5.53 7.59
N PHE A 82 -7.04 -6.04 8.24
CA PHE A 82 -8.00 -5.20 8.98
C PHE A 82 -7.35 -4.64 10.26
#